data_AF-A0A2V7CXE3-F1
#
_entry.id   AF-A0A2V7CXE3-F1
#
_cell.length_a   1.000
_cell.length_b   1.000
_cell.length_c   1.000
_cell.angle_alpha   90.00
_cell.angle_beta   90.00
_cell.angle_gamma   90.00
#
_symmetry.space_group_name_H-M   'P 1'
#
loop_
_entity.id
_entity.type
_entity.pdbx_description
1 polymer ?
#
loop_
_entity_poly.entity_id
_entity_poly.type
_entity_poly.pdbx_seq_one_letter_code
_entity_poly.pdbx_strand_id
1 'polypeptide(L)'
;GDPSGVLVAKLSPTGAVLYFFVFGAALVDTSQGQAIAVDADGNAYVTGRTGSGFPTTLGAPCSGFGDLADGFVAKVNAAGNALVYSTYLCGTAFDSPNAIAVDSSANAYVAGGTESHDFPVVNALQGQHLAGPDDMTGFVAKLGPDGDLVYSTYLGGSAGGAVEAIALDAQQNVYVTGRTTASDFPTTPGVVQRQAGFPLCGGIICTDAFVTKINAAGSALVYSTYLAAEGHDVGLGIAVDASGNAYVVGNTASIYFPIKDAFQTEKSGTSNAFVVKLNPDATRLVYSSYLVS
;
A
#
# COMPACT_ATOMS: atom_id res chain seq x y z
N GLY A 1 -6.78 21.51 -23.16
CA GLY A 1 -7.03 20.47 -22.16
C GLY A 1 -7.42 21.17 -20.89
N ASP A 2 -8.41 20.63 -20.19
CA ASP A 2 -8.69 21.06 -18.81
C ASP A 2 -7.46 20.70 -17.96
N PRO A 3 -6.93 21.59 -17.10
CA PRO A 3 -5.81 21.22 -16.23
C PRO A 3 -6.25 20.12 -15.26
N SER A 4 -5.72 18.91 -15.42
CA SER A 4 -5.84 17.83 -14.43
C SER A 4 -4.99 18.19 -13.22
N GLY A 5 -5.49 17.93 -12.01
CA GLY A 5 -4.76 18.11 -10.76
C GLY A 5 -5.38 17.30 -9.64
N VAL A 6 -4.72 17.25 -8.49
CA VAL A 6 -5.18 16.50 -7.33
C VAL A 6 -6.15 17.36 -6.53
N LEU A 7 -7.39 16.90 -6.38
CA LEU A 7 -8.43 17.54 -5.56
C LEU A 7 -8.45 16.95 -4.16
N VAL A 8 -8.36 17.81 -3.14
CA VAL A 8 -8.64 17.48 -1.75
C VAL A 8 -9.85 18.28 -1.31
N ALA A 9 -10.90 17.60 -0.85
CA ALA A 9 -12.11 18.25 -0.37
C ALA A 9 -12.47 17.78 1.04
N LYS A 10 -12.86 18.72 1.90
CA LYS A 10 -13.46 18.42 3.20
C LYS A 10 -14.96 18.64 3.12
N LEU A 11 -15.73 17.64 3.50
CA LEU A 11 -17.18 17.69 3.53
C LEU A 11 -17.68 17.81 4.97
N SER A 12 -18.79 18.51 5.16
CA SER A 12 -19.55 18.51 6.40
C SER A 12 -20.30 17.17 6.58
N PRO A 13 -20.84 16.89 7.79
CA PRO A 13 -21.65 15.68 8.00
C PRO A 13 -22.90 15.58 7.11
N THR A 14 -23.37 16.70 6.55
CA THR A 14 -24.50 16.73 5.61
C THR A 14 -24.06 16.64 4.14
N GLY A 15 -22.76 16.49 3.88
CA GLY A 15 -22.18 16.39 2.54
C GLY A 15 -21.84 17.73 1.88
N ALA A 16 -22.12 18.88 2.52
CA ALA A 16 -21.72 20.18 1.98
C ALA A 16 -20.20 20.35 1.98
N VAL A 17 -19.62 20.85 0.88
CA VAL A 17 -18.18 21.14 0.77
C VAL A 17 -17.82 22.30 1.72
N LEU A 18 -16.95 22.03 2.69
CA LEU A 18 -16.40 23.03 3.61
C LEU A 18 -15.21 23.76 3.00
N TYR A 19 -14.32 23.01 2.34
CA TYR A 19 -13.27 23.55 1.48
C TYR A 19 -12.91 22.55 0.39
N PHE A 20 -12.26 23.05 -0.66
CA PHE A 20 -11.47 22.23 -1.57
C PHE A 20 -10.14 22.91 -1.88
N PHE A 21 -9.12 22.10 -2.14
CA PHE A 21 -7.77 22.51 -2.52
C PHE A 21 -7.35 21.70 -3.74
N VAL A 22 -6.84 22.36 -4.77
CA VAL A 22 -6.32 21.71 -5.98
C VAL A 22 -4.85 22.07 -6.14
N PHE A 23 -4.01 21.06 -6.36
CA PHE A 23 -2.57 21.21 -6.58
C PHE A 23 -2.08 20.26 -7.66
N GLY A 24 -0.93 20.57 -8.28
CA GLY A 24 -0.45 19.86 -9.46
C GLY A 24 -1.33 20.09 -10.68
N ALA A 25 -1.86 21.31 -10.86
CA ALA A 25 -2.70 21.66 -12.00
C ALA A 25 -1.87 22.40 -13.07
N ALA A 26 -1.01 21.68 -13.79
CA ALA A 26 -0.30 22.21 -14.96
C ALA A 26 -1.06 21.90 -16.26
N LEU A 27 -0.81 22.67 -17.33
CA LEU A 27 -1.53 22.57 -18.62
C LEU A 27 -1.40 21.22 -19.35
N VAL A 28 -0.53 20.32 -18.86
CA VAL A 28 -0.25 18.98 -19.41
C VAL A 28 -0.15 17.90 -18.32
N ASP A 29 -0.64 18.16 -17.10
CA ASP A 29 -0.47 17.21 -15.99
C ASP A 29 -1.40 15.99 -16.12
N THR A 30 -0.94 14.81 -15.73
CA THR A 30 -1.70 13.55 -15.65
C THR A 30 -1.93 13.10 -14.20
N SER A 31 -1.73 14.02 -13.25
CA SER A 31 -1.83 13.81 -11.81
C SER A 31 -3.15 13.21 -11.34
N GLN A 32 -3.03 12.18 -10.49
CA GLN A 32 -4.13 11.43 -9.90
C GLN A 32 -3.83 11.14 -8.43
N GLY A 33 -4.71 11.60 -7.53
CA GLY A 33 -4.70 11.19 -6.13
C GLY A 33 -5.23 9.76 -6.00
N GLN A 34 -4.53 8.91 -5.24
CA GLN A 34 -4.92 7.52 -5.01
C GLN A 34 -5.43 7.25 -3.60
N ALA A 35 -4.79 7.83 -2.58
CA ALA A 35 -5.17 7.62 -1.19
C ALA A 35 -5.01 8.88 -0.36
N ILE A 36 -5.83 8.98 0.70
CA ILE A 36 -5.84 10.09 1.65
C ILE A 36 -5.94 9.56 3.09
N ALA A 37 -5.17 10.15 3.99
CA ALA A 37 -5.28 9.98 5.44
C ALA A 37 -5.35 11.35 6.12
N VAL A 38 -5.85 11.42 7.35
CA VAL A 38 -6.02 12.68 8.09
C VAL A 38 -5.49 12.50 9.50
N ASP A 39 -4.67 13.44 9.98
CA ASP A 39 -4.18 13.45 11.36
C ASP A 39 -5.19 14.04 12.36
N ALA A 40 -4.87 14.00 13.66
CA ALA A 40 -5.74 14.54 14.71
C ALA A 40 -5.91 16.07 14.64
N ASP A 41 -4.96 16.78 14.02
CA ASP A 41 -5.02 18.23 13.81
C ASP A 41 -5.85 18.61 12.58
N GLY A 42 -6.26 17.62 11.79
CA GLY A 42 -7.08 17.78 10.59
C GLY A 42 -6.28 18.05 9.31
N ASN A 43 -4.95 17.90 9.32
CA ASN A 43 -4.14 17.95 8.10
C ASN A 43 -4.38 16.70 7.26
N ALA A 44 -4.50 16.88 5.95
CA ALA A 44 -4.71 15.79 5.01
C ALA A 44 -3.38 15.37 4.37
N TYR A 45 -3.13 14.07 4.34
CA TYR A 45 -1.98 13.45 3.71
C TYR A 45 -2.46 12.70 2.48
N VAL A 46 -1.88 13.01 1.33
CA VAL A 46 -2.34 12.49 0.04
C VAL A 46 -1.16 11.88 -0.68
N THR A 47 -1.40 10.72 -1.30
CA THR A 47 -0.45 10.10 -2.20
C THR A 47 -1.10 9.74 -3.51
N GLY A 48 -0.32 9.64 -4.57
CA GLY A 48 -0.80 9.27 -5.88
C GLY A 48 0.29 9.36 -6.92
N ARG A 49 -0.12 9.39 -8.19
CA ARG A 49 0.79 9.46 -9.34
C ARG A 49 0.73 10.84 -9.95
N THR A 50 1.85 11.32 -10.47
CA THR A 50 1.95 12.60 -11.16
C THR A 50 2.83 12.48 -12.38
N GLY A 51 2.53 13.32 -13.37
CA GLY A 51 3.47 13.60 -14.45
C GLY A 51 4.44 14.71 -14.05
N SER A 52 4.96 15.41 -15.06
CA SER A 52 5.85 16.56 -14.86
C SER A 52 5.12 17.79 -14.29
N GLY A 53 5.78 18.52 -13.40
CA GLY A 53 5.32 19.84 -12.93
C GLY A 53 4.55 19.83 -11.62
N PHE A 54 4.58 18.72 -10.86
CA PHE A 54 4.02 18.68 -9.52
C PHE A 54 4.78 19.61 -8.56
N PRO A 55 4.09 20.38 -7.69
CA PRO A 55 4.75 21.24 -6.73
C PRO A 55 5.51 20.40 -5.70
N THR A 56 6.80 20.69 -5.54
CA THR A 56 7.61 20.19 -4.41
C THR A 56 7.90 21.33 -3.44
N THR A 57 8.09 21.00 -2.16
CA THR A 57 8.52 21.96 -1.14
C THR A 57 10.03 21.97 -0.98
N LEU A 58 10.59 23.07 -0.47
CA LEU A 58 12.02 23.19 -0.20
C LEU A 58 12.50 22.06 0.72
N GLY A 59 13.57 21.38 0.35
CA GLY A 59 14.13 20.26 1.13
C GLY A 59 13.49 18.90 0.84
N ALA A 60 12.61 18.79 -0.15
CA ALA A 60 12.10 17.51 -0.63
C ALA A 60 13.28 16.56 -0.93
N PRO A 61 13.27 15.32 -0.39
CA PRO A 61 14.32 14.32 -0.65
C PRO A 61 14.55 14.08 -2.15
N CYS A 62 13.52 14.32 -2.96
CA CYS A 62 13.60 14.25 -4.40
C CYS A 62 12.79 15.37 -5.06
N SER A 63 13.43 16.08 -6.00
CA SER A 63 12.85 17.21 -6.72
C SER A 63 12.76 17.01 -8.24
N GLY A 64 13.18 15.85 -8.74
CA GLY A 64 13.22 15.52 -10.16
C GLY A 64 12.15 14.51 -10.55
N PHE A 65 11.64 14.65 -11.77
CA PHE A 65 10.76 13.71 -12.46
C PHE A 65 11.64 12.70 -13.21
N GLY A 66 11.38 11.39 -13.10
CA GLY A 66 11.90 10.37 -14.01
C GLY A 66 11.25 10.50 -15.40
N ASP A 67 11.62 9.69 -16.40
CA ASP A 67 10.99 9.79 -17.74
C ASP A 67 9.53 9.24 -17.78
N LEU A 68 9.03 8.70 -16.67
CA LEU A 68 7.70 8.08 -16.49
C LEU A 68 6.97 8.67 -15.27
N ALA A 69 5.66 8.41 -15.14
CA ALA A 69 4.86 8.93 -14.02
C ALA A 69 5.42 8.50 -12.66
N ASP A 70 5.62 9.46 -11.76
CA ASP A 70 6.22 9.26 -10.44
C ASP A 70 5.17 9.30 -9.32
N GLY A 71 5.47 8.61 -8.23
CA GLY A 71 4.71 8.72 -6.99
C GLY A 71 4.94 10.07 -6.29
N PHE A 72 3.90 10.65 -5.70
CA PHE A 72 4.03 11.81 -4.81
C PHE A 72 3.46 11.55 -3.43
N VAL A 73 3.92 12.32 -2.44
CA VAL A 73 3.32 12.46 -1.11
C VAL A 73 3.20 13.93 -0.78
N ALA A 74 1.99 14.36 -0.42
CA ALA A 74 1.70 15.75 -0.08
C ALA A 74 0.93 15.83 1.24
N LYS A 75 1.27 16.80 2.08
CA LYS A 75 0.51 17.16 3.29
C LYS A 75 -0.15 18.51 3.07
N VAL A 76 -1.47 18.56 3.11
CA VAL A 76 -2.30 19.77 3.04
C VAL A 76 -2.69 20.17 4.46
N ASN A 77 -2.56 21.45 4.79
CA ASN A 77 -2.92 21.96 6.11
C ASN A 77 -4.42 21.79 6.41
N ALA A 78 -4.79 21.80 7.70
CA ALA A 78 -6.18 21.64 8.13
C ALA A 78 -7.16 22.71 7.61
N ALA A 79 -6.64 23.88 7.24
CA ALA A 79 -7.41 24.95 6.62
C ALA A 79 -7.70 24.70 5.12
N GLY A 80 -7.04 23.73 4.50
CA GLY A 80 -7.24 23.38 3.10
C GLY A 80 -6.75 24.45 2.12
N ASN A 81 -5.70 25.20 2.47
CA ASN A 81 -5.25 26.34 1.65
C ASN A 81 -3.73 26.39 1.40
N ALA A 82 -2.96 25.46 1.96
CA ALA A 82 -1.52 25.37 1.71
C ALA A 82 -1.01 23.93 1.83
N LEU A 83 0.05 23.63 1.07
CA LEU A 83 0.90 22.47 1.28
C LEU A 83 1.84 22.74 2.45
N VAL A 84 1.83 21.87 3.45
CA VAL A 84 2.84 21.81 4.52
C VAL A 84 4.13 21.25 3.94
N TYR A 85 4.05 20.12 3.24
CA TYR A 85 5.12 19.59 2.41
C TYR A 85 4.57 18.89 1.17
N SER A 86 5.42 18.72 0.15
CA SER A 86 5.15 17.89 -1.02
C SER A 86 6.47 17.38 -1.60
N THR A 87 6.57 16.08 -1.84
CA THR A 87 7.77 15.42 -2.37
C THR A 87 7.39 14.29 -3.32
N TYR A 88 8.29 13.96 -4.24
CA TYR A 88 8.22 12.71 -5.00
C TYR A 88 8.74 11.53 -4.16
N LEU A 89 8.19 10.35 -4.41
CA LEU A 89 8.79 9.04 -4.12
C LEU A 89 9.37 8.57 -5.46
N CYS A 90 10.67 8.77 -5.64
CA CYS A 90 11.27 8.77 -6.98
C CYS A 90 12.24 7.62 -7.21
N GLY A 91 12.25 7.13 -8.44
CA GLY A 91 13.34 6.41 -9.07
C GLY A 91 13.34 6.76 -10.55
N THR A 92 13.94 5.92 -11.38
CA THR A 92 13.99 6.15 -12.84
C THR A 92 12.82 5.54 -13.60
N ALA A 93 12.05 4.63 -12.99
CA ALA A 93 10.97 3.90 -13.63
C ALA A 93 9.61 4.22 -12.97
N PHE A 94 8.56 3.50 -13.39
CA PHE A 94 7.21 3.77 -12.95
C PHE A 94 6.98 3.41 -11.47
N ASP A 95 6.46 4.38 -10.71
CA ASP A 95 6.21 4.23 -9.28
C ASP A 95 4.75 4.58 -8.93
N SER A 96 4.11 3.71 -8.15
CA SER A 96 2.69 3.81 -7.81
C SER A 96 2.45 3.64 -6.30
N PRO A 97 2.42 4.73 -5.53
CA PRO A 97 1.93 4.68 -4.16
C PRO A 97 0.41 4.48 -4.15
N ASN A 98 -0.04 3.35 -3.60
CA ASN A 98 -1.44 2.94 -3.61
C ASN A 98 -2.16 3.29 -2.30
N ALA A 99 -1.42 3.38 -1.19
CA ALA A 99 -2.00 3.57 0.14
C ALA A 99 -1.15 4.48 1.03
N ILE A 100 -1.82 5.20 1.94
CA ILE A 100 -1.20 6.06 2.95
C ILE A 100 -1.89 5.91 4.31
N ALA A 101 -1.11 5.87 5.38
CA ALA A 101 -1.56 5.97 6.76
C ALA A 101 -0.74 7.04 7.49
N VAL A 102 -1.26 7.55 8.61
CA VAL A 102 -0.59 8.58 9.43
C VAL A 102 -0.63 8.19 10.90
N ASP A 103 0.48 8.40 11.61
CA ASP A 103 0.55 8.16 13.05
C ASP A 103 0.25 9.43 13.87
N SER A 104 0.12 9.25 15.19
CA SER A 104 -0.13 10.36 16.12
C SER A 104 1.03 11.35 16.27
N SER A 105 2.21 11.01 15.74
CA SER A 105 3.37 11.89 15.67
C SER A 105 3.46 12.61 14.32
N ALA A 106 2.40 12.57 13.51
CA ALA A 106 2.28 13.21 12.21
C ALA A 106 3.24 12.64 11.14
N ASN A 107 3.77 11.43 11.33
CA ASN A 107 4.53 10.73 10.30
C ASN A 107 3.58 10.08 9.28
N ALA A 108 3.92 10.17 8.00
CA ALA A 108 3.20 9.50 6.93
C ALA A 108 3.85 8.16 6.58
N TYR A 109 3.03 7.14 6.39
CA TYR A 109 3.45 5.81 5.96
C TYR A 109 2.80 5.52 4.63
N VAL A 110 3.61 5.33 3.59
CA VAL A 110 3.15 5.15 2.21
C VAL A 110 3.58 3.78 1.72
N ALA A 111 2.69 3.10 1.02
CA ALA A 111 3.01 1.82 0.41
C ALA A 111 2.39 1.73 -0.98
N GLY A 112 3.01 0.92 -1.83
CA GLY A 112 2.63 0.81 -3.22
C GLY A 112 3.47 -0.21 -3.99
N GLY A 113 3.57 0.01 -5.29
CA GLY A 113 4.48 -0.71 -6.17
C GLY A 113 5.49 0.22 -6.84
N THR A 114 6.67 -0.31 -7.16
CA THR A 114 7.78 0.38 -7.84
C THR A 114 8.42 -0.53 -8.87
N GLU A 115 8.63 -0.05 -10.09
CA GLU A 115 9.48 -0.69 -11.11
C GLU A 115 10.94 -0.19 -11.00
N SER A 116 11.16 0.88 -10.23
CA SER A 116 12.46 1.52 -10.07
C SER A 116 13.43 0.63 -9.29
N HIS A 117 14.53 0.23 -9.93
CA HIS A 117 15.65 -0.44 -9.24
C HIS A 117 16.50 0.52 -8.40
N ASP A 118 16.34 1.82 -8.62
CA ASP A 118 17.01 2.92 -7.92
C ASP A 118 16.07 3.70 -7.01
N PHE A 119 14.92 3.12 -6.62
CA PHE A 119 14.03 3.69 -5.62
C PHE A 119 14.80 4.03 -4.33
N PRO A 120 14.44 5.09 -3.56
CA PRO A 120 15.26 5.58 -2.48
C PRO A 120 15.19 4.58 -1.33
N VAL A 121 16.35 4.08 -0.91
CA VAL A 121 16.48 3.10 0.17
C VAL A 121 17.12 3.78 1.38
N VAL A 122 16.37 3.87 2.48
CA VAL A 122 16.83 4.48 3.74
C VAL A 122 16.46 3.53 4.87
N ASN A 123 17.42 3.13 5.71
CA ASN A 123 17.20 2.25 6.87
C ASN A 123 16.35 0.99 6.54
N ALA A 124 16.61 0.38 5.38
CA ALA A 124 15.68 -0.57 4.78
C ALA A 124 15.76 -1.99 5.33
N LEU A 125 14.61 -2.65 5.41
CA LEU A 125 14.46 -4.09 5.58
C LEU A 125 15.03 -4.87 4.37
N GLN A 126 14.70 -4.42 3.17
CA GLN A 126 15.13 -4.97 1.89
C GLN A 126 15.68 -3.82 1.05
N GLY A 127 16.99 -3.82 0.85
CA GLY A 127 17.69 -2.72 0.19
C GLY A 127 17.79 -2.83 -1.33
N GLN A 128 17.24 -3.88 -1.96
CA GLN A 128 17.36 -4.12 -3.40
C GLN A 128 16.03 -4.60 -4.00
N HIS A 129 15.77 -4.18 -5.23
CA HIS A 129 14.69 -4.69 -6.05
C HIS A 129 15.10 -6.07 -6.61
N LEU A 130 14.37 -7.11 -6.25
CA LEU A 130 14.70 -8.51 -6.57
C LEU A 130 13.98 -9.07 -7.80
N ALA A 131 12.93 -8.41 -8.29
CA ALA A 131 12.15 -8.87 -9.43
C ALA A 131 12.85 -8.56 -10.76
N GLY A 132 12.23 -9.00 -11.87
CA GLY A 132 12.72 -8.71 -13.21
C GLY A 132 12.78 -7.20 -13.52
N PRO A 133 13.52 -6.80 -14.57
CA PRO A 133 13.80 -5.41 -14.88
C PRO A 133 12.56 -4.54 -15.14
N ASP A 134 11.47 -5.16 -15.58
CA ASP A 134 10.19 -4.50 -15.88
C ASP A 134 9.07 -4.95 -14.91
N ASP A 135 9.40 -5.76 -13.89
CA ASP A 135 8.43 -6.22 -12.92
C ASP A 135 8.31 -5.19 -11.79
N MET A 136 7.08 -4.80 -11.44
CA MET A 136 6.86 -3.98 -10.27
C MET A 136 7.07 -4.81 -8.98
N THR A 137 7.69 -4.26 -7.95
CA THR A 137 7.76 -4.85 -6.60
C THR A 137 7.05 -3.97 -5.57
N GLY A 138 6.68 -4.52 -4.42
CA GLY A 138 6.11 -3.72 -3.34
C GLY A 138 7.14 -2.78 -2.72
N PHE A 139 6.70 -1.66 -2.17
CA PHE A 139 7.52 -0.85 -1.27
C PHE A 139 6.74 -0.35 -0.06
N VAL A 140 7.47 0.03 0.99
CA VAL A 140 6.95 0.76 2.15
C VAL A 140 7.93 1.87 2.51
N ALA A 141 7.41 3.09 2.65
CA ALA A 141 8.16 4.29 3.03
C ALA A 141 7.51 4.97 4.24
N LYS A 142 8.34 5.56 5.10
CA LYS A 142 7.92 6.43 6.19
C LYS A 142 8.54 7.82 6.00
N LEU A 143 7.70 8.84 6.00
CA LEU A 143 8.10 10.24 5.98
C LEU A 143 7.84 10.87 7.35
N GLY A 144 8.77 11.71 7.80
CA GLY A 144 8.63 12.52 9.00
C GLY A 144 7.58 13.62 8.86
N PRO A 145 7.31 14.37 9.93
CA PRO A 145 6.26 15.40 9.93
C PRO A 145 6.49 16.53 8.93
N ASP A 146 7.77 16.75 8.57
CA ASP A 146 8.24 17.78 7.63
C ASP A 146 8.49 17.21 6.22
N GLY A 147 8.23 15.91 6.00
CA GLY A 147 8.37 15.25 4.70
C GLY A 147 9.75 14.64 4.42
N ASP A 148 10.64 14.58 5.41
CA ASP A 148 11.92 13.87 5.32
C ASP A 148 11.72 12.35 5.29
N LEU A 149 12.49 11.64 4.46
CA LEU A 149 12.39 10.18 4.36
C LEU A 149 13.09 9.51 5.55
N VAL A 150 12.32 8.94 6.48
CA VAL A 150 12.81 8.29 7.70
C VAL A 150 13.29 6.87 7.42
N TYR A 151 12.49 6.11 6.69
CA TYR A 151 12.91 4.84 6.09
C TYR A 151 12.14 4.59 4.79
N SER A 152 12.72 3.76 3.93
CA SER A 152 12.09 3.26 2.72
C SER A 152 12.71 1.93 2.34
N THR A 153 11.87 0.96 2.02
CA THR A 153 12.27 -0.41 1.72
C THR A 153 11.46 -0.98 0.57
N TYR A 154 12.09 -1.81 -0.25
CA TYR A 154 11.36 -2.75 -1.09
C TYR A 154 10.66 -3.81 -0.21
N LEU A 155 9.69 -4.49 -0.77
CA LEU A 155 8.98 -5.61 -0.16
C LEU A 155 8.49 -6.56 -1.27
N GLY A 156 9.29 -7.57 -1.59
CA GLY A 156 8.95 -8.52 -2.64
C GLY A 156 9.95 -9.63 -2.84
N GLY A 157 9.60 -10.60 -3.70
CA GLY A 157 10.47 -11.69 -4.14
C GLY A 157 11.04 -11.46 -5.54
N SER A 158 11.39 -12.54 -6.22
CA SER A 158 12.01 -12.54 -7.56
C SER A 158 11.06 -12.30 -8.73
N ALA A 159 9.77 -12.08 -8.47
CA ALA A 159 8.77 -11.74 -9.48
C ALA A 159 7.85 -10.62 -8.99
N GLY A 160 6.98 -10.16 -9.89
CA GLY A 160 6.14 -8.98 -9.66
C GLY A 160 5.23 -9.03 -8.43
N GLY A 161 4.94 -7.85 -7.89
CA GLY A 161 4.07 -7.66 -6.73
C GLY A 161 3.81 -6.18 -6.45
N ALA A 162 2.84 -5.93 -5.57
CA ALA A 162 2.49 -4.58 -5.15
C ALA A 162 1.88 -4.63 -3.75
N VAL A 163 2.10 -3.57 -2.96
CA VAL A 163 1.29 -3.31 -1.77
C VAL A 163 0.06 -2.50 -2.18
N GLU A 164 -1.12 -2.92 -1.73
CA GLU A 164 -2.40 -2.27 -2.06
C GLU A 164 -3.00 -1.51 -0.87
N ALA A 165 -2.73 -1.95 0.36
CA ALA A 165 -3.24 -1.29 1.55
C ALA A 165 -2.26 -1.35 2.71
N ILE A 166 -2.34 -0.33 3.58
CA ILE A 166 -1.52 -0.15 4.77
C ILE A 166 -2.37 0.23 5.98
N ALA A 167 -2.01 -0.30 7.15
CA ALA A 167 -2.57 0.06 8.45
C ALA A 167 -1.46 0.08 9.51
N LEU A 168 -1.71 0.76 10.64
CA LEU A 168 -0.77 0.88 11.75
C LEU A 168 -1.41 0.37 13.05
N ASP A 169 -0.64 -0.30 13.90
CA ASP A 169 -1.05 -0.56 15.28
C ASP A 169 -0.62 0.57 16.23
N ALA A 170 -1.05 0.48 17.50
CA ALA A 170 -0.72 1.49 18.52
C ALA A 170 0.78 1.55 18.86
N GLN A 171 1.56 0.54 18.47
CA GLN A 171 3.02 0.52 18.60
C GLN A 171 3.71 1.01 17.31
N GLN A 172 2.94 1.54 16.35
CA GLN A 172 3.40 2.00 15.03
C GLN A 172 4.03 0.91 14.17
N ASN A 173 3.74 -0.37 14.44
CA ASN A 173 4.09 -1.42 13.50
C ASN A 173 3.20 -1.29 12.27
N VAL A 174 3.79 -1.55 11.11
CA VAL A 174 3.15 -1.40 9.81
C VAL A 174 2.58 -2.73 9.37
N TYR A 175 1.29 -2.75 9.04
CA TYR A 175 0.60 -3.88 8.46
C TYR A 175 0.29 -3.56 7.01
N VAL A 176 0.70 -4.42 6.08
CA VAL A 176 0.42 -4.26 4.66
C VAL A 176 -0.17 -5.53 4.07
N THR A 177 -0.98 -5.36 3.03
CA THR A 177 -1.49 -6.45 2.18
C THR A 177 -1.43 -6.01 0.73
N GLY A 178 -1.45 -6.99 -0.17
CA GLY A 178 -1.38 -6.73 -1.60
C GLY A 178 -1.39 -8.04 -2.38
N ARG A 179 -0.66 -8.04 -3.50
CA ARG A 179 -0.49 -9.21 -4.38
C ARG A 179 0.97 -9.46 -4.72
N THR A 180 1.31 -10.71 -4.98
CA THR A 180 2.63 -11.14 -5.47
C THR A 180 2.47 -12.31 -6.42
N THR A 181 3.27 -12.40 -7.47
CA THR A 181 3.42 -13.61 -8.30
C THR A 181 4.69 -14.38 -7.93
N ALA A 182 5.51 -13.82 -7.04
CA ALA A 182 6.76 -14.41 -6.59
C ALA A 182 6.51 -15.60 -5.66
N SER A 183 7.13 -16.74 -5.98
CA SER A 183 7.10 -17.95 -5.13
C SER A 183 8.01 -17.86 -3.91
N ASP A 184 8.93 -16.89 -3.90
CA ASP A 184 9.94 -16.60 -2.89
C ASP A 184 9.69 -15.26 -2.17
N PHE A 185 8.45 -14.75 -2.19
CA PHE A 185 8.07 -13.59 -1.38
C PHE A 185 8.45 -13.82 0.10
N PRO A 186 8.98 -12.80 0.80
CA PRO A 186 9.46 -12.97 2.17
C PRO A 186 8.37 -13.51 3.11
N THR A 187 8.64 -14.64 3.78
CA THR A 187 7.78 -15.19 4.84
C THR A 187 8.55 -15.46 6.12
N THR A 188 7.86 -15.46 7.26
CA THR A 188 8.45 -15.76 8.56
C THR A 188 8.08 -17.18 9.03
N PRO A 189 8.88 -17.82 9.90
CA PRO A 189 8.52 -19.11 10.49
C PRO A 189 7.22 -19.05 11.30
N GLY A 190 6.45 -20.15 11.28
CA GLY A 190 5.28 -20.34 12.14
C GLY A 190 3.98 -19.71 11.65
N VAL A 191 4.00 -18.94 10.56
CA VAL A 191 2.79 -18.30 10.01
C VAL A 191 1.86 -19.30 9.31
N VAL A 192 0.62 -18.87 9.03
CA VAL A 192 -0.41 -19.68 8.35
C VAL A 192 0.04 -20.30 7.04
N GLN A 193 0.78 -19.56 6.21
CA GLN A 193 1.18 -20.04 4.89
C GLN A 193 2.55 -19.49 4.49
N ARG A 194 3.54 -20.39 4.44
CA ARG A 194 4.94 -20.06 4.10
C ARG A 194 5.30 -20.19 2.63
N GLN A 195 4.48 -20.92 1.87
CA GLN A 195 4.69 -21.16 0.46
C GLN A 195 3.57 -20.49 -0.33
N ALA A 196 3.93 -19.97 -1.50
CA ALA A 196 2.97 -19.46 -2.46
C ALA A 196 1.88 -20.49 -2.77
N GLY A 197 0.76 -19.99 -3.29
CA GLY A 197 -0.31 -20.80 -3.86
C GLY A 197 0.14 -21.57 -5.11
N PHE A 198 -0.81 -22.05 -5.89
CA PHE A 198 -0.47 -22.71 -7.14
C PHE A 198 0.03 -21.68 -8.16
N PRO A 199 1.21 -21.90 -8.77
CA PRO A 199 1.85 -20.88 -9.59
C PRO A 199 1.10 -20.58 -10.90
N LEU A 200 0.22 -21.48 -11.35
CA LEU A 200 -0.50 -21.35 -12.61
C LEU A 200 -2.01 -21.57 -12.44
N CYS A 201 -2.81 -20.69 -13.04
CA CYS A 201 -4.27 -20.74 -13.06
C CYS A 201 -4.75 -20.55 -14.50
N GLY A 202 -5.09 -21.66 -15.16
CA GLY A 202 -5.49 -21.62 -16.57
C GLY A 202 -4.33 -21.34 -17.53
N GLY A 203 -3.09 -21.70 -17.14
CA GLY A 203 -1.90 -21.56 -17.99
C GLY A 203 -1.21 -20.19 -17.91
N ILE A 204 -1.70 -19.28 -17.07
CA ILE A 204 -1.07 -18.00 -16.75
C ILE A 204 -0.61 -17.98 -15.29
N ILE A 205 0.36 -17.13 -14.97
CA ILE A 205 0.90 -16.98 -13.61
C ILE A 205 -0.17 -16.37 -12.69
N CYS A 206 -0.40 -17.01 -11.54
CA CYS A 206 -1.35 -16.50 -10.54
C CYS A 206 -0.70 -15.45 -9.65
N THR A 207 -1.54 -14.56 -9.15
CA THR A 207 -1.20 -13.67 -8.06
C THR A 207 -1.69 -14.27 -6.75
N ASP A 208 -0.87 -14.24 -5.72
CA ASP A 208 -1.23 -14.60 -4.36
C ASP A 208 -1.38 -13.34 -3.52
N ALA A 209 -2.38 -13.32 -2.64
CA ALA A 209 -2.44 -12.29 -1.62
C ALA A 209 -1.38 -12.55 -0.54
N PHE A 210 -0.91 -11.49 0.11
CA PHE A 210 -0.01 -11.59 1.26
C PHE A 210 -0.45 -10.67 2.39
N VAL A 211 0.06 -10.95 3.59
CA VAL A 211 -0.03 -10.07 4.75
C VAL A 211 1.33 -10.00 5.42
N THR A 212 1.86 -8.78 5.55
CA THR A 212 3.17 -8.52 6.14
C THR A 212 3.02 -7.52 7.27
N LYS A 213 3.61 -7.83 8.43
CA LYS A 213 3.79 -6.89 9.55
C LYS A 213 5.27 -6.54 9.67
N ILE A 214 5.60 -5.26 9.54
CA ILE A 214 6.94 -4.70 9.72
C ILE A 214 6.99 -3.98 11.07
N ASN A 215 8.11 -4.09 11.79
CA ASN A 215 8.27 -3.37 13.05
C ASN A 215 8.27 -1.85 12.85
N ALA A 216 8.03 -1.08 13.92
CA ALA A 216 7.96 0.38 13.85
C ALA A 216 9.23 1.08 13.32
N ALA A 217 10.38 0.42 13.44
CA ALA A 217 11.65 0.93 12.91
C ALA A 217 11.84 0.69 11.41
N GLY A 218 10.95 -0.07 10.76
CA GLY A 218 11.08 -0.43 9.34
C GLY A 218 12.17 -1.47 9.05
N SER A 219 12.76 -2.09 10.08
CA SER A 219 14.01 -2.86 9.97
C SER A 219 13.84 -4.38 10.05
N ALA A 220 12.67 -4.87 10.45
CA ALA A 220 12.41 -6.30 10.58
C ALA A 220 10.95 -6.66 10.28
N LEU A 221 10.76 -7.84 9.66
CA LEU A 221 9.46 -8.51 9.62
C LEU A 221 9.12 -9.03 11.02
N VAL A 222 8.00 -8.59 11.58
CA VAL A 222 7.38 -9.23 12.75
C VAL A 222 6.74 -10.53 12.30
N TYR A 223 5.98 -10.48 11.20
CA TYR A 223 5.56 -11.67 10.47
C TYR A 223 5.36 -11.33 8.98
N SER A 224 5.38 -12.35 8.14
CA SER A 224 4.91 -12.24 6.74
C SER A 224 4.42 -13.58 6.25
N THR A 225 3.26 -13.61 5.61
CA THR A 225 2.57 -14.82 5.16
C THR A 225 1.88 -14.59 3.82
N TYR A 226 1.80 -15.65 3.02
CA TYR A 226 0.81 -15.69 1.94
C TYR A 226 -0.59 -15.88 2.52
N LEU A 227 -1.60 -15.59 1.70
CA LEU A 227 -3.01 -15.82 1.98
C LEU A 227 -3.69 -16.19 0.66
N ALA A 228 -3.42 -17.41 0.18
CA ALA A 228 -3.80 -17.80 -1.18
C ALA A 228 -3.98 -19.32 -1.31
N ALA A 229 -4.57 -19.74 -2.41
CA ALA A 229 -4.62 -21.14 -2.82
C ALA A 229 -4.40 -21.28 -4.34
N GLU A 230 -5.33 -21.88 -5.08
CA GLU A 230 -5.28 -21.99 -6.53
C GLU A 230 -6.08 -20.87 -7.21
N GLY A 231 -5.46 -20.04 -8.04
CA GLY A 231 -6.17 -18.94 -8.69
C GLY A 231 -5.62 -17.58 -8.27
N HIS A 232 -6.25 -16.52 -8.77
CA HIS A 232 -5.87 -15.16 -8.43
C HIS A 232 -6.45 -14.75 -7.08
N ASP A 233 -5.57 -14.42 -6.15
CA ASP A 233 -5.86 -13.86 -4.84
C ASP A 233 -5.20 -12.48 -4.72
N VAL A 234 -5.95 -11.49 -4.27
CA VAL A 234 -5.46 -10.10 -4.10
C VAL A 234 -6.02 -9.54 -2.80
N GLY A 235 -5.14 -9.14 -1.88
CA GLY A 235 -5.51 -8.32 -0.73
C GLY A 235 -5.66 -6.86 -1.14
N LEU A 236 -6.80 -6.24 -0.83
CA LEU A 236 -7.14 -4.87 -1.24
C LEU A 236 -7.34 -3.91 -0.07
N GLY A 237 -7.57 -4.43 1.13
CA GLY A 237 -7.78 -3.61 2.32
C GLY A 237 -7.28 -4.34 3.55
N ILE A 238 -6.71 -3.58 4.49
CA ILE A 238 -6.26 -4.09 5.77
C ILE A 238 -6.63 -3.13 6.89
N ALA A 239 -7.09 -3.68 8.01
CA ALA A 239 -7.31 -2.96 9.27
C ALA A 239 -6.75 -3.79 10.42
N VAL A 240 -6.44 -3.15 11.55
CA VAL A 240 -5.89 -3.82 12.73
C VAL A 240 -6.68 -3.42 13.98
N ASP A 241 -7.02 -4.38 14.83
CA ASP A 241 -7.67 -4.08 16.12
C ASP A 241 -6.67 -3.80 17.24
N ALA A 242 -7.16 -3.33 18.39
CA ALA A 242 -6.33 -3.00 19.55
C ALA A 242 -5.57 -4.21 20.14
N SER A 243 -5.98 -5.44 19.82
CA SER A 243 -5.28 -6.66 20.20
C SER A 243 -4.22 -7.09 19.17
N GLY A 244 -4.07 -6.34 18.07
CA GLY A 244 -3.11 -6.60 17.01
C GLY A 244 -3.56 -7.61 15.95
N ASN A 245 -4.83 -8.03 15.95
CA ASN A 245 -5.34 -8.92 14.89
C ASN A 245 -5.50 -8.13 13.59
N ALA A 246 -5.01 -8.70 12.49
CA ALA A 246 -5.18 -8.10 11.16
C ALA A 246 -6.48 -8.60 10.52
N TYR A 247 -7.24 -7.69 9.93
CA TYR A 247 -8.45 -7.94 9.16
C TYR A 247 -8.15 -7.56 7.72
N VAL A 248 -8.24 -8.51 6.81
CA VAL A 248 -7.89 -8.35 5.40
C VAL A 248 -9.11 -8.62 4.55
N VAL A 249 -9.36 -7.75 3.59
CA VAL A 249 -10.37 -7.94 2.56
C VAL A 249 -9.72 -7.93 1.19
N GLY A 250 -10.35 -8.60 0.23
CA GLY A 250 -9.78 -8.75 -1.09
C GLY A 250 -10.68 -9.52 -2.03
N ASN A 251 -10.15 -9.93 -3.17
CA ASN A 251 -10.82 -10.82 -4.10
C ASN A 251 -10.05 -12.12 -4.24
N THR A 252 -10.78 -13.22 -4.43
CA THR A 252 -10.24 -14.56 -4.62
C THR A 252 -10.98 -15.28 -5.75
N ALA A 253 -10.22 -15.83 -6.69
CA ALA A 253 -10.72 -16.78 -7.68
C ALA A 253 -10.57 -18.24 -7.22
N SER A 254 -10.02 -18.44 -6.02
CA SER A 254 -9.67 -19.74 -5.46
C SER A 254 -10.87 -20.46 -4.86
N ILE A 255 -11.10 -21.71 -5.27
CA ILE A 255 -12.16 -22.58 -4.74
C ILE A 255 -11.73 -23.15 -3.38
N TYR A 256 -10.43 -23.38 -3.18
CA TYR A 256 -9.86 -23.83 -1.91
C TYR A 256 -9.16 -22.70 -1.12
N PHE A 257 -9.65 -21.46 -1.24
CA PHE A 257 -9.14 -20.36 -0.42
C PHE A 257 -9.18 -20.73 1.08
N PRO A 258 -8.18 -20.33 1.89
CA PRO A 258 -8.11 -20.74 3.29
C PRO A 258 -9.31 -20.23 4.11
N ILE A 259 -10.34 -21.05 4.30
CA ILE A 259 -11.56 -20.72 5.08
C ILE A 259 -11.46 -21.18 6.54
N LYS A 260 -12.07 -20.40 7.45
CA LYS A 260 -12.08 -20.72 8.88
C LYS A 260 -13.28 -20.08 9.57
N ASP A 261 -14.09 -20.91 10.24
CA ASP A 261 -15.29 -20.46 10.98
C ASP A 261 -16.18 -19.54 10.12
N ALA A 262 -16.26 -19.85 8.83
CA ALA A 262 -16.75 -18.97 7.77
C ALA A 262 -18.27 -18.76 7.79
N PHE A 263 -18.71 -17.60 7.31
CA PHE A 263 -20.13 -17.40 6.98
C PHE A 263 -20.49 -18.13 5.68
N GLN A 264 -19.61 -18.06 4.68
CA GLN A 264 -19.73 -18.74 3.41
C GLN A 264 -18.49 -19.61 3.19
N THR A 265 -18.71 -20.90 2.98
CA THR A 265 -17.66 -21.93 2.90
C THR A 265 -17.26 -22.31 1.49
N GLU A 266 -18.00 -21.87 0.46
CA GLU A 266 -17.76 -22.25 -0.93
C GLU A 266 -17.77 -21.04 -1.85
N LYS A 267 -16.90 -21.03 -2.87
CA LYS A 267 -16.87 -19.97 -3.89
C LYS A 267 -18.09 -20.07 -4.81
N SER A 268 -18.64 -18.91 -5.20
CA SER A 268 -19.73 -18.79 -6.17
C SER A 268 -19.28 -17.94 -7.37
N GLY A 269 -19.46 -18.46 -8.59
CA GLY A 269 -19.03 -17.77 -9.80
C GLY A 269 -17.50 -17.80 -10.02
N THR A 270 -16.97 -16.83 -10.77
CA THR A 270 -15.56 -16.81 -11.16
C THR A 270 -14.64 -16.23 -10.10
N SER A 271 -15.12 -15.26 -9.31
CA SER A 271 -14.38 -14.60 -8.22
C SER A 271 -15.35 -14.17 -7.13
N ASN A 272 -14.89 -14.21 -5.87
CA ASN A 272 -15.60 -13.69 -4.72
C ASN A 272 -14.75 -12.66 -4.00
N ALA A 273 -15.40 -11.73 -3.29
CA ALA A 273 -14.71 -11.04 -2.22
C ALA A 273 -14.38 -12.03 -1.09
N PHE A 274 -13.32 -11.78 -0.34
CA PHE A 274 -13.04 -12.49 0.91
C PHE A 274 -12.86 -11.52 2.06
N VAL A 275 -13.04 -12.04 3.27
CA VAL A 275 -12.63 -11.39 4.51
C VAL A 275 -11.88 -12.41 5.38
N VAL A 276 -10.73 -12.01 5.90
CA VAL A 276 -9.85 -12.82 6.74
C VAL A 276 -9.51 -12.05 8.00
N LYS A 277 -9.50 -12.73 9.14
CA LYS A 277 -8.94 -12.26 10.40
C LYS A 277 -7.77 -13.16 10.80
N LEU A 278 -6.57 -12.59 10.85
CA LEU A 278 -5.37 -13.24 11.38
C LEU A 278 -5.17 -12.86 12.84
N ASN A 279 -4.67 -13.81 13.63
CA ASN A 279 -4.20 -13.50 14.98
C ASN A 279 -2.90 -12.67 14.94
N PRO A 280 -2.45 -12.08 16.07
CA PRO A 280 -1.43 -11.02 16.04
C PRO A 280 -0.03 -11.44 15.58
N ASP A 281 0.27 -12.74 15.58
CA ASP A 281 1.51 -13.33 15.08
C ASP A 281 1.33 -14.09 13.75
N ALA A 282 0.13 -14.01 13.17
CA ALA A 282 -0.28 -14.70 11.95
C ALA A 282 -0.04 -16.22 11.95
N THR A 283 -0.01 -16.87 13.13
CA THR A 283 0.13 -18.34 13.24
C THR A 283 -1.17 -19.09 12.95
N ARG A 284 -2.33 -18.41 12.95
CA ARG A 284 -3.62 -19.00 12.58
C ARG A 284 -4.62 -17.98 12.03
N LEU A 285 -5.53 -18.48 11.21
CA LEU A 285 -6.79 -17.79 10.90
C LEU A 285 -7.69 -17.85 12.14
N VAL A 286 -8.22 -16.70 12.53
CA VAL A 286 -9.29 -16.59 13.54
C VAL A 286 -10.66 -16.68 12.87
N TYR A 287 -10.77 -16.10 11.67
CA TYR A 287 -11.97 -16.16 10.82
C TYR A 287 -11.52 -16.00 9.37
N SER A 288 -12.18 -16.66 8.42
CA SER A 288 -11.99 -16.45 7.01
C SER A 288 -13.22 -16.94 6.24
N SER A 289 -13.77 -16.09 5.38
CA SER A 289 -14.99 -16.36 4.63
C SER A 289 -14.92 -15.76 3.23
N TYR A 290 -15.52 -16.45 2.26
CA TYR A 290 -15.98 -15.80 1.03
C TYR A 290 -17.12 -14.83 1.35
N LEU A 291 -17.35 -13.88 0.44
CA LEU A 291 -18.48 -12.97 0.43
C LEU A 291 -19.05 -12.92 -1.00
N VAL A 292 -20.35 -13.16 -1.16
CA VAL A 292 -21.08 -12.92 -2.42
C VAL A 292 -21.74 -11.55 -2.38
N SER A 293 -21.85 -10.93 -3.56
CA SER A 293 -22.88 -9.93 -3.87
C SER A 293 -24.19 -10.61 -4.25
#